data_AF-A0A951L453-F1
#
_entry.id   AF-A0A951L453-F1
#
_cell.length_a   1.000
_cell.length_b   1.000
_cell.length_c   1.000
_cell.angle_alpha   90.00
_cell.angle_beta   90.00
_cell.angle_gamma   90.00
#
_symmetry.space_group_name_H-M   'P 1'
#
loop_
_entity.id
_entity.type
_entity.pdbx_description
1 polymer ?
#
loop_
_entity_poly.entity_id
_entity_poly.type
_entity_poly.pdbx_seq_one_letter_code
_entity_poly.pdbx_strand_id
1 'polypeptide(L)'
;MFRDELKNLLADDEDAQRLAGQTKTVSELLLATPGWQAPHLGMKALVQTHCHHKAVLDPEKQHRMFEAMGLELQPNATGCCGHAGSFGYETEHYPVSMAIAEQVLLPAVRSADGDTLIVADGFSCRQQIAHGAGRHALHPVEVLDWGLRKQPVISARGIEAHLRVPGAATHREAAVAALFGVAGLLYWLTRGQRSRPHRAR
;
A
#
# COMPACT_ATOMS: atom_id res chain seq x y z
N MET A 1 -2.04 19.87 8.43
CA MET A 1 -1.40 20.27 9.70
C MET A 1 -0.27 21.29 9.54
N PHE A 2 1.03 20.97 9.56
CA PHE A 2 2.08 22.01 9.69
C PHE A 2 2.14 23.06 8.58
N ARG A 3 1.83 22.71 7.33
CA ARG A 3 1.91 23.65 6.19
C ARG A 3 0.71 24.58 6.02
N ASP A 4 -0.43 24.21 6.60
CA ASP A 4 -1.72 24.85 6.36
C ASP A 4 -2.38 25.22 7.70
N GLU A 5 -3.03 24.25 8.35
CA GLU A 5 -3.73 24.42 9.65
C GLU A 5 -2.91 25.16 10.71
N LEU A 6 -1.62 24.85 10.86
CA LEU A 6 -0.78 25.49 11.91
C LEU A 6 -0.73 27.01 11.75
N LYS A 7 -0.60 27.50 10.51
CA LYS A 7 -0.59 28.95 10.21
C LYS A 7 -1.98 29.57 10.38
N ASN A 8 -3.04 28.80 10.15
CA ASN A 8 -4.41 29.29 10.35
C ASN A 8 -4.74 29.42 11.84
N LEU A 9 -4.17 28.55 12.68
CA LEU A 9 -4.37 28.56 14.14
C LEU A 9 -3.46 29.57 14.86
N LEU A 10 -2.23 29.76 14.36
CA LEU A 10 -1.21 30.61 14.96
C LEU A 10 -0.66 31.60 13.91
N ALA A 11 -1.54 32.47 13.40
CA ALA A 11 -1.23 33.32 12.25
C ALA A 11 -0.02 34.24 12.45
N ASP A 12 0.10 34.84 13.63
CA ASP A 12 1.14 35.83 13.96
C ASP A 12 2.38 35.20 14.64
N ASP A 13 2.42 33.86 14.75
CA ASP A 13 3.52 33.15 15.41
C ASP A 13 4.66 32.88 14.42
N GLU A 14 5.83 33.48 14.67
CA GLU A 14 7.00 33.34 13.79
C GLU A 14 7.51 31.90 13.71
N ASP A 15 7.38 31.10 14.78
CA ASP A 15 7.77 29.70 14.80
C ASP A 15 6.83 28.84 13.97
N ALA A 16 5.52 29.13 14.00
CA ALA A 16 4.52 28.50 13.15
C ALA A 16 4.82 28.78 11.66
N GLN A 17 5.12 30.02 11.30
CA GLN A 17 5.50 30.39 9.92
C GLN A 17 6.80 29.70 9.50
N ARG A 18 7.82 29.68 10.39
CA ARG A 18 9.10 29.03 10.13
C ARG A 18 8.95 27.52 9.95
N LEU A 19 8.24 26.83 10.83
CA LEU A 19 8.01 25.39 10.75
C LEU A 19 7.23 25.02 9.49
N ALA A 20 6.21 25.81 9.12
CA ALA A 20 5.46 25.60 7.89
C ALA A 20 6.38 25.68 6.65
N GLY A 21 7.31 26.65 6.60
CA GLY A 21 8.28 26.80 5.52
C GLY A 21 9.30 25.65 5.43
N GLN A 22 9.63 25.05 6.57
CA GLN A 22 10.60 23.94 6.69
C GLN A 22 9.99 22.55 6.55
N THR A 23 8.65 22.44 6.59
CA THR A 23 7.97 21.15 6.39
C THR A 23 7.94 20.82 4.90
N LYS A 24 8.71 19.82 4.49
CA LYS A 24 8.79 19.33 3.10
C LYS A 24 8.38 17.86 3.02
N THR A 25 7.76 17.48 1.91
CA THR A 25 7.65 16.06 1.54
C THR A 25 9.02 15.53 1.14
N VAL A 26 9.19 14.21 1.14
CA VAL A 26 10.42 13.58 0.67
C VAL A 26 10.72 13.98 -0.78
N SER A 27 9.71 14.02 -1.64
CA SER A 27 9.88 14.40 -3.05
C SER A 27 10.33 15.86 -3.20
N GLU A 28 9.79 16.79 -2.41
CA GLU A 28 10.25 18.18 -2.39
C GLU A 28 11.71 18.30 -1.92
N LEU A 29 12.07 17.59 -0.84
CA LEU A 29 13.43 17.62 -0.29
C LEU A 29 14.44 17.09 -1.32
N LEU A 30 14.16 15.93 -1.92
CA LEU A 30 15.06 15.29 -2.88
C LEU A 30 15.23 16.14 -4.15
N LEU A 31 14.14 16.65 -4.73
CA LEU A 31 14.21 17.49 -5.92
C LEU A 31 14.90 18.84 -5.67
N ALA A 32 14.93 19.32 -4.43
CA ALA A 32 15.65 20.54 -4.05
C ALA A 32 17.13 20.29 -3.67
N THR A 33 17.55 19.03 -3.52
CA THR A 33 18.90 18.69 -3.06
C THR A 33 19.90 18.72 -4.23
N PRO A 34 20.92 19.61 -4.21
CA PRO A 34 21.91 19.67 -5.28
C PRO A 34 22.67 18.36 -5.44
N GLY A 35 22.81 17.90 -6.68
CA GLY A 35 23.55 16.67 -7.00
C GLY A 35 22.79 15.37 -6.69
N TRP A 36 21.55 15.43 -6.19
CA TRP A 36 20.74 14.23 -6.06
C TRP A 36 20.42 13.63 -7.44
N GLN A 37 20.62 12.32 -7.56
CA GLN A 37 20.30 11.56 -8.77
C GLN A 37 19.25 10.51 -8.40
N ALA A 38 18.14 10.52 -9.12
CA ALA A 38 17.11 9.52 -8.96
C ALA A 38 17.62 8.14 -9.41
N PRO A 39 17.35 7.07 -8.64
CA PRO A 39 17.62 5.72 -9.12
C PRO A 39 16.68 5.38 -10.28
N HIS A 40 17.18 4.69 -11.31
CA HIS A 40 16.36 4.28 -12.45
C HIS A 40 15.73 2.90 -12.21
N LEU A 41 14.40 2.81 -12.31
CA LEU A 41 13.65 1.58 -12.10
C LEU A 41 12.98 1.07 -13.39
N GLY A 42 12.54 1.96 -14.29
CA GLY A 42 12.03 1.58 -15.61
C GLY A 42 10.75 0.75 -15.60
N MET A 43 9.81 1.04 -14.70
CA MET A 43 8.57 0.28 -14.51
C MET A 43 7.32 1.15 -14.71
N LYS A 44 6.16 0.52 -14.91
CA LYS A 44 4.87 1.21 -14.83
C LYS A 44 4.47 1.43 -13.37
N ALA A 45 3.83 2.55 -13.09
CA ALA A 45 3.29 2.83 -11.77
C ALA A 45 1.89 3.45 -11.86
N LEU A 46 0.95 2.87 -11.12
CA LEU A 46 -0.34 3.48 -10.80
C LEU A 46 -0.22 4.17 -9.45
N VAL A 47 -0.38 5.49 -9.44
CA VAL A 47 -0.20 6.32 -8.25
C VAL A 47 -1.56 6.79 -7.74
N GLN A 48 -1.88 6.42 -6.50
CA GLN A 48 -2.98 7.02 -5.75
C GLN A 48 -2.43 8.21 -4.96
N THR A 49 -2.65 9.41 -5.48
CA THR A 49 -2.36 10.66 -4.76
C THR A 49 -3.31 10.80 -3.57
N HIS A 50 -2.81 10.99 -2.35
CA HIS A 50 -3.68 11.22 -1.20
C HIS A 50 -4.48 12.52 -1.36
N CYS A 51 -5.77 12.49 -1.00
CA CYS A 51 -6.64 13.67 -1.01
C CYS A 51 -6.05 14.89 -0.29
N HIS A 52 -5.36 14.69 0.85
CA HIS A 52 -4.68 15.76 1.56
C HIS A 52 -3.47 16.29 0.78
N HIS A 53 -2.74 15.43 0.07
CA HIS A 53 -1.66 15.85 -0.82
C HIS A 53 -2.20 16.73 -1.96
N LYS A 54 -3.33 16.35 -2.55
CA LYS A 54 -4.04 17.13 -3.57
C LYS A 54 -4.56 18.48 -3.04
N ALA A 55 -4.98 18.54 -1.78
CA ALA A 55 -5.62 19.72 -1.21
C ALA A 55 -4.64 20.79 -0.74
N VAL A 56 -3.54 20.39 -0.08
CA VAL A 56 -2.65 21.34 0.61
C VAL A 56 -1.15 21.14 0.34
N LEU A 57 -0.76 20.17 -0.47
CA LEU A 57 0.63 19.90 -0.85
C LEU A 57 0.79 19.95 -2.39
N ASP A 58 1.97 19.59 -2.90
CA ASP A 58 2.30 19.61 -4.33
C ASP A 58 2.53 18.17 -4.86
N PRO A 59 1.47 17.50 -5.37
CA PRO A 59 1.58 16.13 -5.88
C PRO A 59 2.46 16.04 -7.14
N GLU A 60 2.66 17.15 -7.87
CA GLU A 60 3.50 17.16 -9.06
C GLU A 60 4.98 16.95 -8.71
N LYS A 61 5.42 17.32 -7.51
CA LYS A 61 6.78 17.00 -7.05
C LYS A 61 6.97 15.50 -6.91
N GLN A 62 5.96 14.79 -6.43
CA GLN A 62 6.01 13.34 -6.32
C GLN A 62 6.01 12.69 -7.71
N HIS A 63 5.17 13.16 -8.64
CA HIS A 63 5.17 12.66 -10.01
C HIS A 63 6.51 12.88 -10.70
N ARG A 64 7.08 14.09 -10.63
CA ARG A 64 8.41 14.39 -11.20
C ARG A 64 9.53 13.54 -10.62
N MET A 65 9.46 13.24 -9.32
CA MET A 65 10.40 12.34 -8.68
C MET A 65 10.31 10.92 -9.29
N PHE A 66 9.10 10.41 -9.50
CA PHE A 66 8.87 9.12 -10.13
C PHE A 66 9.26 9.10 -11.62
N GLU A 67 8.98 10.16 -12.37
CA GLU A 67 9.42 10.31 -13.76
C GLU A 67 10.96 10.34 -13.84
N ALA A 68 11.64 11.03 -12.91
CA ALA A 68 13.10 11.03 -12.83
C ALA A 68 13.66 9.63 -12.50
N MET A 69 12.89 8.79 -11.80
CA MET A 69 13.20 7.37 -11.60
C MET A 69 12.91 6.49 -12.82
N GLY A 70 12.42 7.08 -13.93
CA GLY A 70 12.05 6.37 -15.14
C GLY A 70 10.75 5.58 -15.01
N LEU A 71 9.84 5.98 -14.12
CA LEU A 71 8.53 5.34 -14.01
C LEU A 71 7.55 5.88 -15.06
N GLU A 72 6.86 4.96 -15.73
CA GLU A 72 5.73 5.29 -16.61
C GLU A 72 4.45 5.39 -15.77
N LEU A 73 4.06 6.62 -15.44
CA LEU A 73 2.87 6.88 -14.63
C LEU A 73 1.60 6.60 -15.44
N GLN A 74 0.84 5.59 -15.00
CA GLN A 74 -0.47 5.29 -15.54
C GLN A 74 -1.46 6.40 -15.14
N PRO A 75 -2.54 6.63 -15.92
CA PRO A 75 -3.55 7.62 -15.57
C PRO A 75 -3.99 7.46 -14.12
N ASN A 76 -3.80 8.51 -13.33
CA ASN A 76 -4.00 8.46 -11.89
C ASN A 76 -5.43 8.02 -11.54
N ALA A 77 -5.55 7.19 -10.51
CA ALA A 77 -6.83 6.98 -9.84
C ALA A 77 -7.21 8.29 -9.12
N THR A 78 -7.86 9.19 -9.84
CA THR A 78 -8.25 10.51 -9.32
C THR A 78 -9.51 10.39 -8.47
N GLY A 79 -9.40 9.71 -7.34
CA GLY A 79 -10.49 9.49 -6.38
C GLY A 79 -10.03 9.51 -4.93
N CYS A 80 -11.00 9.53 -4.01
CA CYS A 80 -10.73 9.27 -2.60
C CYS A 80 -10.67 7.75 -2.38
N CYS A 81 -9.85 7.29 -1.43
CA CYS A 81 -9.82 5.89 -1.03
C CYS A 81 -11.01 5.49 -0.13
N GLY A 82 -11.91 6.40 0.22
CA GLY A 82 -13.02 6.12 1.14
C GLY A 82 -12.68 6.30 2.62
N HIS A 83 -11.41 6.53 2.96
CA HIS A 83 -11.00 6.82 4.34
C HIS A 83 -10.72 8.31 4.57
N ALA A 84 -11.40 8.87 5.56
CA ALA A 84 -11.05 10.12 6.24
C ALA A 84 -10.73 9.79 7.71
N GLY A 85 -9.45 9.56 8.02
CA GLY A 85 -9.06 9.08 9.34
C GLY A 85 -9.60 7.67 9.63
N SER A 86 -10.35 7.51 10.73
CA SER A 86 -10.97 6.24 11.13
C SER A 86 -12.24 5.87 10.37
N PHE A 87 -12.81 6.79 9.58
CA PHE A 87 -14.14 6.66 8.98
C PHE A 87 -14.40 5.27 8.38
N GLY A 88 -13.57 4.81 7.44
CA GLY A 88 -13.78 3.51 6.80
C GLY A 88 -13.49 2.27 7.65
N TYR A 89 -13.01 2.42 8.89
CA TYR A 89 -12.86 1.32 9.86
C TYR A 89 -14.09 1.15 10.75
N GLU A 90 -14.97 2.14 10.81
CA GLU A 90 -16.18 2.10 11.62
C GLU A 90 -17.25 1.29 10.89
N THR A 91 -17.88 0.33 11.58
CA THR A 91 -18.85 -0.60 10.98
C THR A 91 -19.99 0.10 10.25
N GLU A 92 -20.47 1.22 10.81
CA GLU A 92 -21.56 2.03 10.26
C GLU A 92 -21.16 2.71 8.94
N HIS A 93 -19.89 3.10 8.82
CA HIS A 93 -19.36 3.84 7.68
C HIS A 93 -18.67 2.95 6.63
N TYR A 94 -18.38 1.69 6.96
CA TYR A 94 -17.73 0.74 6.07
C TYR A 94 -18.40 0.62 4.69
N PRO A 95 -19.74 0.46 4.57
CA PRO A 95 -20.38 0.37 3.26
C PRO A 95 -20.16 1.62 2.40
N VAL A 96 -20.16 2.80 3.03
CA VAL A 96 -19.93 4.09 2.35
C VAL A 96 -18.46 4.22 1.93
N SER A 97 -17.52 3.87 2.81
CA SER A 97 -16.09 3.85 2.49
C SER A 97 -15.79 2.96 1.29
N MET A 98 -16.33 1.73 1.28
CA MET A 98 -16.19 0.81 0.16
C MET A 98 -16.81 1.37 -1.11
N ALA A 99 -18.02 1.94 -1.04
CA ALA A 99 -18.69 2.54 -2.20
C ALA A 99 -17.86 3.68 -2.81
N ILE A 100 -17.22 4.53 -2.00
CA ILE A 100 -16.33 5.60 -2.49
C ILE A 100 -15.10 4.99 -3.18
N ALA A 101 -14.44 4.02 -2.56
CA ALA A 101 -13.25 3.38 -3.12
C ALA A 101 -13.54 2.65 -4.45
N GLU A 102 -14.75 2.10 -4.59
CA GLU A 102 -15.25 1.42 -5.79
C GLU A 102 -15.55 2.36 -6.97
N GLN A 103 -15.59 3.69 -6.76
CA GLN A 103 -15.83 4.63 -7.87
C GLN A 103 -14.67 4.68 -8.86
N VAL A 104 -13.43 4.66 -8.36
CA VAL A 104 -12.23 4.89 -9.19
C VAL A 104 -11.06 4.02 -8.74
N LEU A 105 -10.69 4.08 -7.45
CA LEU A 105 -9.45 3.48 -6.95
C LEU A 105 -9.42 1.96 -7.11
N LEU A 106 -10.39 1.24 -6.55
CA LEU A 106 -10.36 -0.22 -6.58
C LEU A 106 -10.49 -0.79 -8.01
N PRO A 107 -11.36 -0.26 -8.90
CA PRO A 107 -11.39 -0.66 -10.30
C PRO A 107 -10.04 -0.46 -11.01
N ALA A 108 -9.38 0.69 -10.80
CA ALA A 108 -8.10 0.99 -11.44
C ALA A 108 -7.00 0.03 -10.98
N VAL A 109 -6.94 -0.25 -9.67
CA VAL A 109 -5.97 -1.18 -9.08
C VAL A 109 -6.20 -2.63 -9.54
N ARG A 110 -7.45 -3.07 -9.69
CA ARG A 110 -7.77 -4.41 -10.19
C ARG A 110 -7.51 -4.56 -11.69
N SER A 111 -7.62 -3.48 -12.45
CA SER A 111 -7.34 -3.46 -13.88
C SER A 111 -5.84 -3.34 -14.20
N ALA A 112 -5.04 -2.84 -13.26
CA ALA A 112 -3.59 -2.74 -13.40
C ALA A 112 -2.96 -4.13 -13.52
N ASP A 113 -2.09 -4.31 -14.52
CA ASP A 113 -1.39 -5.58 -14.73
C ASP A 113 -0.44 -5.92 -13.56
N GLY A 114 0.10 -7.15 -13.59
CA GLY A 114 1.00 -7.65 -12.55
C GLY A 114 2.37 -6.96 -12.52
N ASP A 115 2.71 -6.20 -13.55
CA ASP A 115 3.99 -5.50 -13.69
C ASP A 115 3.86 -3.99 -13.43
N THR A 116 2.65 -3.52 -13.13
CA THR A 116 2.38 -2.16 -12.70
C THR A 116 2.49 -2.07 -11.18
N LEU A 117 3.41 -1.22 -10.70
CA LEU A 117 3.54 -0.86 -9.29
C LEU A 117 2.30 -0.12 -8.83
N ILE A 118 1.75 -0.50 -7.68
CA ILE A 118 0.70 0.28 -7.02
C ILE A 118 1.35 1.11 -5.94
N VAL A 119 1.20 2.43 -6.00
CA VAL A 119 1.87 3.36 -5.09
C VAL A 119 0.85 4.25 -4.39
N ALA A 120 0.93 4.34 -3.06
CA ALA A 120 0.11 5.23 -2.25
C ALA A 120 0.87 5.73 -1.02
N ASP A 121 0.94 7.05 -0.85
CA ASP A 121 1.58 7.75 0.27
C ASP A 121 0.78 7.62 1.59
N GLY A 122 -0.56 7.63 1.52
CA GLY A 122 -1.43 7.47 2.69
C GLY A 122 -1.55 6.04 3.22
N PHE A 123 -1.40 5.86 4.55
CA PHE A 123 -1.63 4.56 5.22
C PHE A 123 -3.02 4.01 4.92
N SER A 124 -4.06 4.83 5.09
CA SER A 124 -5.44 4.39 4.85
C SER A 124 -5.70 4.01 3.38
N CYS A 125 -5.07 4.71 2.43
CA CYS A 125 -5.12 4.32 1.02
C CYS A 125 -4.49 2.93 0.81
N ARG A 126 -3.31 2.68 1.38
CA ARG A 126 -2.65 1.36 1.29
C ARG A 126 -3.49 0.25 1.92
N GLN A 127 -4.11 0.50 3.08
CA GLN A 127 -5.00 -0.46 3.73
C GLN A 127 -6.25 -0.75 2.90
N GLN A 128 -6.91 0.28 2.35
CA GLN A 128 -8.06 0.10 1.47
C GLN A 128 -7.70 -0.72 0.22
N ILE A 129 -6.55 -0.45 -0.39
CA ILE A 129 -6.08 -1.19 -1.57
C ILE A 129 -5.82 -2.66 -1.21
N ALA A 130 -5.18 -2.91 -0.07
CA ALA A 130 -4.92 -4.27 0.41
C ALA A 130 -6.24 -5.01 0.70
N HIS A 131 -7.20 -4.36 1.34
CA HIS A 131 -8.51 -4.92 1.67
C HIS A 131 -9.36 -5.17 0.41
N GLY A 132 -9.56 -4.14 -0.40
CA GLY A 132 -10.54 -4.13 -1.50
C GLY A 132 -10.04 -4.69 -2.84
N ALA A 133 -8.72 -4.77 -3.03
CA ALA A 133 -8.12 -5.26 -4.28
C ALA A 133 -7.07 -6.36 -4.08
N GLY A 134 -6.66 -6.66 -2.84
CA GLY A 134 -5.65 -7.70 -2.57
C GLY A 134 -4.26 -7.37 -3.15
N ARG A 135 -3.99 -6.10 -3.45
CA ARG A 135 -2.68 -5.59 -3.88
C ARG A 135 -1.95 -5.00 -2.68
N HIS A 136 -0.64 -5.13 -2.64
CA HIS A 136 0.17 -4.43 -1.64
C HIS A 136 0.66 -3.11 -2.23
N ALA A 137 -0.03 -2.01 -1.97
CA ALA A 137 0.43 -0.71 -2.42
C ALA A 137 1.69 -0.29 -1.64
N LEU A 138 2.69 0.25 -2.34
CA LEU A 138 3.96 0.71 -1.79
C LEU A 138 3.89 2.20 -1.41
N HIS A 139 4.59 2.58 -0.35
CA HIS A 139 4.87 3.97 -0.03
C HIS A 139 5.97 4.52 -0.99
N PRO A 140 5.93 5.81 -1.39
CA PRO A 140 6.96 6.40 -2.27
C PRO A 140 8.41 6.16 -1.82
N VAL A 141 8.66 6.15 -0.51
CA VAL A 141 10.00 5.89 0.07
C VAL A 141 10.44 4.43 -0.14
N GLU A 142 9.52 3.47 -0.15
CA GLU A 142 9.85 2.07 -0.42
C GLU A 142 10.25 1.89 -1.90
N VAL A 143 9.58 2.59 -2.81
CA VAL A 143 9.93 2.61 -4.24
C VAL A 143 11.32 3.23 -4.44
N LEU A 144 11.63 4.33 -3.73
CA LEU A 144 12.95 4.94 -3.72
C LEU A 144 14.03 4.00 -3.19
N ASP A 145 13.82 3.39 -2.01
CA ASP A 145 14.78 2.46 -1.39
C ASP A 145 15.05 1.26 -2.31
N TRP A 146 14.02 0.71 -2.95
CA TRP A 146 14.16 -0.37 -3.93
C TRP A 146 15.11 0.02 -5.08
N GLY A 147 14.90 1.19 -5.67
CA GLY A 147 15.75 1.71 -6.74
C GLY A 147 17.18 1.97 -6.27
N LEU A 148 17.36 2.54 -5.07
CA LEU A 148 18.68 2.87 -4.52
C LEU A 148 19.53 1.63 -4.24
N ARG A 149 18.89 0.54 -3.76
CA ARG A 149 19.58 -0.71 -3.47
C ARG A 149 19.95 -1.52 -4.71
N LYS A 150 19.56 -1.06 -5.92
CA LYS A 150 19.74 -1.77 -7.19
C LYS A 150 19.25 -3.23 -7.10
N GLN A 151 18.16 -3.44 -6.37
CA GLN A 151 17.61 -4.79 -6.24
C GLN A 151 17.14 -5.28 -7.61
N PRO A 152 17.32 -6.58 -7.91
CA PRO A 152 16.85 -7.13 -9.17
C PRO A 152 15.35 -6.86 -9.32
N VAL A 153 14.98 -6.16 -10.38
CA VAL A 153 13.57 -5.96 -10.73
C VAL A 153 13.08 -7.26 -11.34
N ILE A 154 12.25 -7.99 -10.57
CA ILE A 154 11.69 -9.28 -11.01
C ILE A 154 10.30 -9.05 -11.62
N SER A 155 9.44 -8.30 -10.93
CA SER A 155 8.10 -7.83 -11.35
C SER A 155 7.53 -6.90 -10.27
N ALA A 156 6.50 -6.13 -10.56
CA ALA A 156 5.84 -5.30 -9.54
C ALA A 156 5.26 -6.20 -8.42
N ARG A 157 4.61 -7.31 -8.77
CA ARG A 157 4.16 -8.32 -7.79
C ARG A 157 5.30 -8.93 -6.96
N GLY A 158 6.48 -9.11 -7.54
CA GLY A 158 7.66 -9.57 -6.80
C GLY A 158 8.11 -8.57 -5.74
N ILE A 159 8.11 -7.28 -6.10
CA ILE A 159 8.42 -6.18 -5.17
C ILE A 159 7.37 -6.11 -4.04
N GLU A 160 6.08 -6.16 -4.41
CA GLU A 160 4.96 -6.22 -3.47
C GLU A 160 5.11 -7.37 -2.46
N ALA A 161 5.48 -8.55 -2.92
CA ALA A 161 5.68 -9.72 -2.08
C ALA A 161 6.91 -9.60 -1.17
N HIS A 162 8.00 -9.00 -1.66
CA HIS A 162 9.23 -8.81 -0.89
C HIS A 162 9.04 -7.82 0.27
N LEU A 163 8.29 -6.75 0.04
CA LEU A 163 8.08 -5.68 1.03
C LEU A 163 6.90 -5.96 1.97
N ARG A 164 6.07 -6.96 1.66
CA ARG A 164 4.98 -7.38 2.54
C ARG A 164 5.54 -7.95 3.83
N VAL A 165 5.28 -7.26 4.95
CA VAL A 165 5.65 -7.75 6.29
C VAL A 165 4.96 -9.09 6.59
N PRO A 166 5.70 -10.19 6.81
CA PRO A 166 5.12 -11.48 7.16
C PRO A 166 4.42 -11.39 8.53
N GLY A 167 3.13 -11.75 8.59
CA GLY A 167 2.34 -11.70 9.84
C GLY A 167 0.88 -11.31 9.62
N ALA A 168 0.55 -10.66 8.50
CA ALA A 168 -0.82 -10.49 8.04
C ALA A 168 -1.28 -11.76 7.29
N ALA A 169 -1.26 -12.91 7.97
CA ALA A 169 -1.90 -14.12 7.46
C ALA A 169 -3.40 -13.81 7.33
N THR A 170 -3.91 -13.85 6.11
CA THR A 170 -5.34 -13.68 5.90
C THR A 170 -6.06 -14.89 6.49
N HIS A 171 -7.24 -14.71 7.08
CA HIS A 171 -8.03 -15.83 7.65
C HIS A 171 -8.22 -17.02 6.68
N ARG A 172 -8.09 -16.78 5.37
CA ARG A 172 -8.13 -17.82 4.31
C ARG A 172 -6.98 -18.81 4.36
N GLU A 173 -5.74 -18.38 4.62
CA GLU A 173 -4.58 -19.28 4.67
C GLU A 173 -4.65 -20.18 5.91
N ALA A 174 -5.09 -19.62 7.04
CA ALA A 174 -5.36 -20.38 8.26
C ALA A 174 -6.51 -21.40 8.07
N ALA A 175 -7.58 -21.03 7.34
CA ALA A 175 -8.69 -21.93 7.05
C ALA A 175 -8.28 -23.12 6.17
N VAL A 176 -7.44 -22.89 5.15
CA VAL A 176 -6.92 -23.96 4.29
C VAL A 176 -6.02 -24.92 5.08
N ALA A 177 -5.12 -24.39 5.91
CA ALA A 177 -4.27 -25.21 6.78
C ALA A 177 -5.09 -26.05 7.78
N ALA A 178 -6.16 -25.47 8.35
CA ALA A 178 -7.07 -26.18 9.25
C ALA A 178 -7.83 -27.31 8.53
N LEU A 179 -8.31 -27.09 7.30
CA LEU A 179 -8.97 -28.13 6.50
C LEU A 179 -8.05 -29.32 6.21
N PHE A 180 -6.79 -29.06 5.85
CA PHE A 180 -5.80 -30.13 5.66
C PHE A 180 -5.48 -30.87 6.97
N GLY A 181 -5.42 -30.17 8.11
CA GLY A 181 -5.24 -30.78 9.42
C GLY A 181 -6.40 -31.70 9.83
N VAL A 182 -7.65 -31.26 9.61
CA VAL A 182 -8.86 -32.06 9.90
C VAL A 182 -8.94 -33.28 8.98
N ALA A 183 -8.69 -33.11 7.68
CA ALA A 183 -8.67 -34.23 6.74
C ALA A 183 -7.59 -35.27 7.07
N GLY A 184 -6.39 -34.82 7.44
CA GLY A 184 -5.30 -35.69 7.88
C GLY A 184 -5.63 -36.46 9.16
N LEU A 185 -6.26 -35.81 10.14
CA LEU A 185 -6.70 -36.43 11.38
C LEU A 185 -7.81 -37.47 11.16
N LEU A 186 -8.81 -37.15 10.33
CA LEU A 186 -9.89 -38.09 9.97
C LEU A 186 -9.34 -39.31 9.22
N TYR A 187 -8.39 -39.10 8.32
CA TYR A 187 -7.70 -40.19 7.62
C TYR A 187 -6.93 -41.10 8.59
N TRP A 188 -6.22 -40.51 9.56
CA TRP A 188 -5.49 -41.27 10.57
C TRP A 188 -6.42 -42.07 11.49
N LEU A 189 -7.51 -41.47 11.96
CA LEU A 189 -8.50 -42.13 12.82
C LEU A 189 -9.22 -43.29 12.11
N THR A 190 -9.55 -43.12 10.82
CA THR A 190 -10.24 -44.15 10.03
C THR A 190 -9.32 -45.29 9.58
N ARG A 191 -8.01 -45.05 9.43
CA ARG A 191 -7.03 -46.12 9.15
C ARG A 191 -6.42 -46.76 10.39
N GLY A 192 -6.21 -46.01 11.47
CA GLY A 192 -5.62 -46.49 12.72
C GLY A 192 -6.47 -47.51 13.47
N GLN A 193 -7.77 -47.59 13.17
CA GLN A 193 -8.68 -48.58 13.74
C GLN A 193 -8.68 -49.94 13.01
N ARG A 194 -8.00 -50.08 11.86
CA ARG A 194 -8.02 -51.32 11.05
C ARG A 194 -6.90 -52.32 11.34
N SER A 195 -6.07 -52.10 12.36
CA SER A 195 -4.94 -52.99 12.68
C SER A 195 -4.87 -53.35 14.17
N ARG A 196 -5.79 -54.19 14.63
CA ARG A 196 -5.55 -55.08 15.77
C ARG A 196 -5.68 -56.53 15.32
N PRO A 197 -4.57 -57.26 15.11
CA PRO A 197 -4.65 -58.69 14.80
C PRO A 197 -5.17 -59.44 16.03
N HIS A 198 -6.25 -60.20 15.83
CA HIS A 198 -6.81 -61.13 16.80
C HIS A 198 -5.75 -62.19 17.13
N ARG A 199 -5.22 -62.19 18.36
CA ARG A 199 -4.43 -63.33 18.88
C ARG A 199 -5.40 -64.48 19.18
N ALA A 200 -5.39 -65.50 18.34
CA ALA A 200 -6.00 -66.79 18.65
C ALA A 200 -5.07 -67.58 19.59
N ARG A 201 -5.65 -68.20 20.61
CA ARG A 201 -5.02 -69.22 21.46
C ARG A 201 -5.15 -70.58 20.81
#